data_AF-A0A6A5UV85-F1
#
_entry.id   AF-A0A6A5UV85-F1
#
_cell.length_a   1.000
_cell.length_b   1.000
_cell.length_c   1.000
_cell.angle_alpha   90.00
_cell.angle_beta   90.00
_cell.angle_gamma   90.00
#
_symmetry.space_group_name_H-M   'P 1'
#
loop_
_entity.id
_entity.type
_entity.pdbx_description
1 polymer ?
#
loop_
_entity_poly.entity_id
_entity_poly.type
_entity_poly.pdbx_seq_one_letter_code
_entity_poly.pdbx_strand_id
1 'polypeptide(L)'
;YIEVLQPLKEAIKRLKGRSDSSHFSIIYKIYSTFKYLLSYFEQLPDALENYLKINVTIAYLKLLKYYKLLKKTLVYYASIVLHPYYKYYFVNAWTREYKV
;
A
#
# COMPACT_ATOMS: atom_id res chain seq x y z
N TYR A 1 -8.67 8.22 21.01
CA TYR A 1 -9.55 8.27 19.82
C TYR A 1 -8.92 9.02 18.64
N ILE A 2 -8.48 10.28 18.80
CA ILE A 2 -7.91 11.11 17.71
C ILE A 2 -6.61 10.53 17.11
N GLU A 3 -5.76 9.92 17.94
CA GLU A 3 -4.46 9.37 17.50
C GLU A 3 -4.59 8.19 16.52
N VAL A 4 -5.61 7.34 16.69
CA VAL A 4 -5.87 6.19 15.80
C VAL A 4 -6.26 6.62 14.38
N LEU A 5 -6.86 7.82 14.25
CA LEU A 5 -7.31 8.37 12.96
C LEU A 5 -6.23 9.17 12.24
N GLN A 6 -5.17 9.59 12.94
CA GLN A 6 -4.08 10.36 12.36
C GLN A 6 -3.40 9.68 11.15
N PRO A 7 -3.03 8.39 11.19
CA PRO A 7 -2.39 7.74 10.04
C PRO A 7 -3.33 7.60 8.85
N LEU A 8 -4.64 7.48 9.07
CA LEU A 8 -5.63 7.50 7.99
C LEU A 8 -5.70 8.87 7.32
N LYS A 9 -5.68 9.96 8.12
CA LYS A 9 -5.64 11.33 7.60
C LYS A 9 -4.39 11.57 6.75
N GLU A 10 -3.23 11.11 7.22
CA GLU A 10 -1.98 11.27 6.49
C GLU A 10 -1.94 10.40 5.22
N ALA A 11 -2.48 9.17 5.27
CA ALA A 11 -2.64 8.32 4.10
C ALA A 11 -3.52 8.99 3.04
N ILE A 12 -4.65 9.57 3.42
CA ILE A 12 -5.53 10.31 2.50
C ILE A 12 -4.80 11.51 1.89
N LYS A 13 -4.06 12.28 2.70
CA LYS A 13 -3.27 13.42 2.20
C LYS A 13 -2.22 12.98 1.17
N ARG A 14 -1.54 11.85 1.42
CA ARG A 14 -0.55 11.25 0.52
C ARG A 14 -1.17 10.75 -0.78
N LEU A 15 -2.37 10.17 -0.71
CA LEU A 15 -3.12 9.70 -1.88
C LEU A 15 -3.74 10.84 -2.69
N LYS A 16 -4.09 11.95 -2.04
CA LYS A 16 -4.67 13.16 -2.67
C LYS A 16 -3.62 14.00 -3.42
N GLY A 17 -2.35 13.57 -3.45
CA GLY A 17 -1.25 14.28 -4.12
C GLY A 17 -1.59 14.62 -5.58
N ARG A 18 -1.47 15.91 -5.91
CA ARG A 18 -1.78 16.56 -7.19
C ARG A 18 -1.22 15.80 -8.41
N SER A 19 -1.95 15.87 -9.52
CA SER A 19 -1.79 15.16 -10.79
C SER A 19 -0.48 15.38 -11.55
N ASP A 20 0.55 15.98 -10.95
CA ASP A 20 1.74 16.45 -11.67
C ASP A 20 2.87 15.41 -11.71
N SER A 21 2.69 14.24 -11.07
CA SER A 21 3.66 13.13 -11.12
C SER A 21 3.12 11.98 -11.98
N SER A 22 3.94 11.54 -12.93
CA SER A 22 3.67 10.44 -13.88
C SER A 22 2.79 9.32 -13.31
N HIS A 23 1.74 8.95 -14.07
CA HIS A 23 0.68 8.02 -13.67
C HIS A 23 1.16 6.72 -13.01
N PHE A 24 2.31 6.18 -13.43
CA PHE A 24 2.89 4.93 -12.88
C PHE A 24 3.39 5.06 -11.44
N SER A 25 3.79 6.25 -11.01
CA SER A 25 4.27 6.48 -9.63
C SER A 25 3.11 6.50 -8.62
N ILE A 26 1.88 6.80 -9.07
CA ILE A 26 0.69 6.86 -8.22
C ILE A 26 0.29 5.47 -7.71
N ILE A 27 0.34 4.45 -8.56
CA ILE A 27 -0.06 3.09 -8.17
C ILE A 27 0.92 2.49 -7.15
N TYR A 28 2.21 2.79 -7.31
CA TYR A 28 3.20 2.45 -6.29
C TYR A 28 2.92 3.18 -4.96
N LYS A 29 2.62 4.49 -4.99
CA LYS A 29 2.23 5.25 -3.79
C LYS A 29 1.01 4.63 -3.10
N ILE A 30 0.00 4.21 -3.88
CA ILE A 30 -1.17 3.49 -3.35
C ILE A 30 -0.72 2.23 -2.63
N TYR A 31 0.05 1.37 -3.29
CA TYR A 31 0.54 0.13 -2.71
C TYR A 31 1.30 0.34 -1.38
N SER A 32 2.25 1.27 -1.34
CA SER A 32 3.01 1.58 -0.14
C SER A 32 2.12 2.09 1.00
N THR A 33 1.12 2.90 0.67
CA THR A 33 0.18 3.45 1.67
C THR A 33 -0.71 2.36 2.26
N PHE A 34 -1.22 1.44 1.44
CA PHE A 34 -1.97 0.28 1.93
C PHE A 34 -1.12 -0.61 2.84
N LYS A 35 0.13 -0.89 2.45
CA LYS A 35 1.05 -1.70 3.26
C LYS A 35 1.34 -1.05 4.62
N TYR A 36 1.54 0.28 4.63
CA TYR A 36 1.73 1.04 5.86
C TYR A 36 0.51 0.94 6.79
N LEU A 37 -0.70 1.15 6.26
CA LEU A 37 -1.93 1.08 7.04
C LEU A 37 -2.18 -0.33 7.62
N LEU A 38 -1.92 -1.40 6.86
CA LEU A 38 -2.01 -2.78 7.38
C LEU A 38 -1.09 -2.99 8.57
N SER A 39 0.18 -2.62 8.43
CA SER A 39 1.18 -2.77 9.50
C SER A 39 0.81 -1.94 10.73
N TYR A 40 0.24 -0.75 10.54
CA TYR A 40 -0.21 0.10 11.65
C TYR A 40 -1.35 -0.55 12.44
N PHE A 41 -2.35 -1.10 11.75
CA PHE A 41 -3.47 -1.77 12.40
C PHE A 41 -3.06 -3.08 13.10
N GLU A 42 -2.03 -3.77 12.62
CA GLU A 42 -1.47 -4.97 13.28
C GLU A 42 -0.69 -4.63 14.55
N GLN A 43 -0.07 -3.44 14.62
CA GLN A 43 0.72 -2.98 15.77
C GLN A 43 -0.13 -2.33 16.87
N LEU A 44 -1.44 -2.18 16.65
CA LEU A 44 -2.31 -1.50 17.60
C LEU A 44 -2.48 -2.34 18.87
N PRO A 45 -2.29 -1.75 20.06
CA PRO A 45 -2.35 -2.49 21.31
C PRO A 45 -3.75 -3.05 21.58
N ASP A 46 -3.79 -4.24 22.16
CA ASP A 46 -5.03 -4.98 22.42
C ASP A 46 -5.90 -4.37 23.54
N ALA A 47 -5.34 -3.37 24.24
CA ALA A 47 -5.97 -2.61 25.33
C ALA A 47 -6.99 -1.55 24.86
N LEU A 48 -7.29 -1.52 23.56
CA LEU A 48 -8.23 -0.58 22.97
C LEU A 48 -9.67 -0.95 23.37
N GLU A 49 -10.52 0.04 23.68
CA GLU A 49 -11.93 -0.20 24.04
C GLU A 49 -12.64 -1.09 23.01
N ASN A 50 -13.48 -2.02 23.50
CA ASN A 50 -14.07 -3.09 22.69
C ASN A 50 -14.76 -2.60 21.40
N TYR A 51 -15.49 -1.49 21.47
CA TYR A 51 -16.17 -0.92 20.30
C TYR A 51 -15.20 -0.38 19.24
N LEU A 52 -14.07 0.19 19.69
CA LEU A 52 -13.02 0.71 18.81
C LEU A 52 -12.24 -0.44 18.17
N LYS A 53 -12.02 -1.53 18.91
CA LYS A 53 -11.38 -2.76 18.41
C LYS A 53 -12.17 -3.42 17.29
N ILE A 54 -13.49 -3.51 17.43
CA ILE A 54 -14.38 -4.03 16.38
C ILE A 54 -14.28 -3.16 15.11
N ASN A 55 -14.34 -1.84 15.26
CA ASN A 55 -14.25 -0.92 14.13
C ASN A 55 -12.88 -0.99 13.41
N VAL A 56 -11.79 -1.09 14.17
CA VAL A 56 -10.43 -1.27 13.62
C VAL A 56 -10.32 -2.60 12.89
N THR A 57 -10.88 -3.68 13.44
CA THR A 57 -10.90 -5.00 12.79
C THR A 57 -11.66 -4.95 11.46
N ILE A 58 -12.82 -4.30 11.43
CA ILE A 58 -13.60 -4.13 10.19
C ILE A 58 -12.82 -3.29 9.17
N ALA A 59 -12.16 -2.23 9.61
CA ALA A 59 -11.33 -1.39 8.75
C ALA A 59 -10.15 -2.19 8.15
N TYR A 60 -9.47 -2.98 8.99
CA TYR A 60 -8.39 -3.87 8.58
C TYR A 60 -8.87 -4.88 7.52
N LEU A 61 -9.98 -5.57 7.77
CA LEU A 61 -10.53 -6.55 6.83
C LEU A 61 -10.91 -5.92 5.48
N LYS A 62 -11.53 -4.74 5.51
CA LYS A 62 -11.84 -3.97 4.29
C LYS A 62 -10.57 -3.60 3.54
N LEU A 63 -9.57 -3.08 4.25
CA LEU A 63 -8.31 -2.65 3.63
C LEU A 63 -7.54 -3.84 3.03
N LEU A 64 -7.53 -4.98 3.72
CA LEU A 64 -6.95 -6.23 3.24
C LEU A 64 -7.67 -6.77 2.01
N LYS A 65 -9.01 -6.66 1.94
CA LYS A 65 -9.79 -6.99 0.75
C LYS A 65 -9.37 -6.14 -0.45
N TYR A 66 -9.28 -4.83 -0.30
CA TYR A 66 -8.87 -3.92 -1.38
C TYR A 66 -7.40 -4.13 -1.78
N TYR A 67 -6.51 -4.39 -0.82
CA TYR A 67 -5.12 -4.72 -1.11
C TYR A 67 -4.96 -6.00 -1.93
N LYS A 68 -5.76 -7.04 -1.62
CA LYS A 68 -5.81 -8.27 -2.42
C LYS A 68 -6.31 -8.03 -3.84
N LEU A 69 -7.32 -7.16 -4.01
CA LEU A 69 -7.83 -6.80 -5.34
C LEU A 69 -6.78 -6.04 -6.16
N LEU A 70 -6.09 -5.09 -5.54
CA LEU A 70 -5.01 -4.32 -6.18
C LEU A 70 -3.92 -5.25 -6.73
N LYS A 71 -3.47 -6.23 -5.95
CA LYS A 71 -2.46 -7.23 -6.39
C LYS A 71 -2.93 -8.12 -7.53
N LYS A 72 -4.23 -8.28 -7.73
CA LYS A 72 -4.80 -9.05 -8.86
C LYS A 72 -4.90 -8.23 -10.14
N THR A 73 -4.80 -6.90 -10.06
CA THR A 73 -4.96 -6.03 -11.23
C THR A 73 -3.67 -6.00 -12.05
N LEU A 74 -3.76 -6.18 -13.37
CA LEU A 74 -2.63 -6.06 -14.30
C LEU A 74 -1.90 -4.71 -14.16
N VAL A 75 -2.67 -3.65 -13.90
CA VAL A 75 -2.22 -2.27 -13.69
C VAL A 75 -1.19 -2.16 -12.56
N TYR A 76 -1.31 -2.98 -11.51
CA TYR A 76 -0.33 -3.02 -10.42
C TYR A 76 1.02 -3.58 -10.88
N TYR A 77 1.01 -4.70 -11.60
CA TYR A 77 2.24 -5.30 -12.13
C TYR A 77 2.93 -4.39 -13.15
N ALA A 78 2.16 -3.84 -14.10
CA ALA A 78 2.68 -2.90 -15.08
C ALA A 78 3.32 -1.68 -14.39
N SER A 79 2.69 -1.16 -13.34
CA SER A 79 3.22 -0.01 -12.60
C SER A 79 4.52 -0.32 -11.88
N ILE A 80 4.68 -1.51 -11.32
CA ILE A 80 5.94 -1.91 -10.67
C ILE A 80 7.06 -2.05 -11.69
N VAL A 81 6.80 -2.72 -12.82
CA VAL A 81 7.77 -2.92 -13.89
C VAL A 81 8.21 -1.58 -14.50
N LEU A 82 7.28 -0.66 -14.68
CA LEU A 82 7.53 0.67 -15.26
C LEU A 82 8.06 1.68 -14.23
N HIS A 83 8.12 1.34 -12.94
CA HIS A 83 8.58 2.28 -11.92
C HIS A 83 10.11 2.41 -11.96
N PRO A 84 10.68 3.63 -12.14
CA PRO A 84 12.12 3.83 -12.28
C PRO A 84 12.95 3.23 -11.13
N TYR A 85 12.41 3.25 -9.90
CA TYR A 85 13.03 2.66 -8.72
C TYR A 85 13.36 1.16 -8.88
N TYR A 86 12.50 0.39 -9.55
CA TYR A 86 12.67 -1.06 -9.71
C TYR A 86 13.41 -1.44 -11.00
N LYS A 87 13.78 -0.46 -11.84
CA LYS A 87 14.46 -0.70 -13.12
C LYS A 87 15.66 -1.63 -12.98
N TYR A 88 16.57 -1.33 -12.05
CA TYR A 88 17.79 -2.13 -11.85
C TYR A 88 17.51 -3.54 -11.29
N TYR A 89 16.47 -3.68 -10.46
CA TYR A 89 16.06 -4.99 -9.94
C TYR A 89 15.64 -5.92 -11.08
N PHE A 90 14.81 -5.44 -12.00
CA PHE A 90 14.37 -6.21 -13.17
C PHE A 90 15.50 -6.49 -14.15
N VAL A 91 16.36 -5.51 -14.43
CA VAL A 91 17.54 -5.73 -15.28
C VAL A 91 18.43 -6.85 -14.72
N ASN A 92 18.68 -6.86 -13.40
CA ASN A 92 19.49 -7.88 -12.75
C ASN A 92 18.80 -9.25 -12.68
N ALA A 93 17.47 -9.29 -12.46
CA ALA A 93 16.71 -10.53 -12.45
C ALA A 93 16.71 -11.18 -13.84
N TRP A 94 16.42 -10.41 -14.88
CA TRP A 94 16.36 -10.93 -16.25
C TRP A 94 17.74 -11.32 -16.77
N THR A 95 18.80 -10.55 -16.50
CA THR A 95 20.17 -10.94 -16.90
C THR A 95 20.71 -12.18 -16.20
N ARG A 96 20.16 -12.58 -15.04
CA ARG A 96 20.47 -13.86 -14.40
C ARG A 96 19.79 -15.05 -15.08
N GLU A 97 18.59 -14.87 -15.61
CA GLU A 97 17.83 -15.94 -16.29
C GLU A 97 18.43 -16.30 -17.66
N TYR A 98 19.06 -15.34 -18.37
CA TYR A 98 19.71 -15.58 -19.66
C TYR A 98 21.15 -16.14 -19.58
N LYS A 99 21.66 -16.44 -18.38
CA LYS A 99 23.00 -17.04 -18.17
C LYS A 99 22.96 -18.57 -17.96
N VAL A 100 21.88 -19.23 -18.35
CA VAL A 100 21.73 -20.69 -18.42
C VAL A 100 21.84 -21.12 -19.87
#